data_AF-A0A838TVW5-F1
#
_entry.id   AF-A0A838TVW5-F1
#
_cell.length_a   1.000
_cell.length_b   1.000
_cell.length_c   1.000
_cell.angle_alpha   90.00
_cell.angle_beta   90.00
_cell.angle_gamma   90.00
#
_symmetry.space_group_name_H-M   'P 1'
#
loop_
_entity.id
_entity.type
_entity.pdbx_description
1 polymer ?
#
loop_
_entity_poly.entity_id
_entity_poly.type
_entity_poly.pdbx_seq_one_letter_code
_entity_poly.pdbx_strand_id
1 'polypeptide(L)' 'MSGFGLGLHIAAEIIKIHNGKMWVESEKGKGSIFYFSLPQGLVH' A
#
# COMPACT_ATOMS: atom_id res chain seq x y z
N MET A 1 12.03 -11.93 18.55
CA MET A 1 12.03 -10.62 17.86
C MET A 1 10.72 -10.50 17.12
N SER A 2 9.76 -9.74 17.64
CA SER A 2 8.51 -9.45 16.93
C SER A 2 8.81 -8.43 15.82
N GLY A 3 8.26 -8.63 14.64
CA GLY A 3 8.24 -7.58 13.63
C GLY A 3 7.39 -6.43 14.16
N PHE A 4 7.92 -5.21 14.20
CA PHE A 4 7.23 -4.02 14.70
C PHE A 4 6.00 -3.58 13.88
N GLY A 5 5.57 -4.38 12.88
CA GLY A 5 4.43 -4.05 12.02
C GLY A 5 4.67 -2.86 11.09
N LEU A 6 5.91 -2.36 10.98
CA LEU A 6 6.22 -1.12 10.27
C LEU A 6 6.17 -1.24 8.73
N GLY A 7 6.22 -2.46 8.18
CA GLY A 7 6.33 -2.66 6.73
C GLY A 7 5.18 -2.03 5.94
N LEU A 8 3.94 -2.17 6.42
CA LEU A 8 2.78 -1.60 5.72
C LEU A 8 2.71 -0.07 5.88
N HIS A 9 3.15 0.46 7.02
CA HIS A 9 3.23 1.90 7.24
C HIS A 9 4.28 2.54 6.31
N ILE A 10 5.46 1.93 6.21
CA ILE A 10 6.51 2.39 5.28
C ILE A 10 6.00 2.33 3.83
N ALA A 11 5.33 1.25 3.43
CA ALA A 11 4.77 1.14 2.09
C ALA A 11 3.75 2.26 1.79
N ALA A 12 2.85 2.56 2.74
CA ALA A 12 1.87 3.62 2.60
C ALA A 12 2.51 5.01 2.46
N GLU A 13 3.55 5.31 3.24
CA GLU A 13 4.30 6.57 3.12
C GLU A 13 5.01 6.68 1.77
N ILE A 14 5.65 5.61 1.29
CA ILE A 14 6.28 5.58 -0.04
C ILE A 14 5.24 5.88 -1.13
N ILE A 15 4.10 5.20 -1.12
CA ILE A 15 3.04 5.39 -2.11
C ILE A 15 2.50 6.83 -2.06
N LYS A 16 2.31 7.38 -0.87
CA LYS A 16 1.84 8.76 -0.66
C LYS A 16 2.82 9.80 -1.21
N ILE A 17 4.12 9.63 -0.99
CA ILE A 17 5.17 10.50 -1.54
C ILE A 17 5.16 10.50 -3.08
N HIS A 18 4.78 9.38 -3.69
CA HIS A 18 4.63 9.26 -5.14
C HIS A 18 3.25 9.70 -5.65
N ASN A 19 2.46 10.44 -4.85
CA ASN A 19 1.08 10.85 -5.16
C ASN A 19 0.15 9.69 -5.52
N GLY A 20 0.47 8.49 -5.02
CA GLY A 20 -0.31 7.29 -5.19
C GLY A 20 -1.41 7.12 -4.16
N LYS A 21 -2.15 6.02 -4.28
CA LYS A 21 -3.17 5.60 -3.32
C LYS A 21 -2.93 4.16 -2.91
N MET A 22 -3.21 3.82 -1.66
CA MET A 22 -3.16 2.46 -1.12
C MET A 22 -4.46 2.16 -0.38
N TRP A 23 -4.98 0.94 -0.52
CA TRP A 23 -6.17 0.49 0.20
C TRP A 23 -6.12 -1.03 0.40
N VAL A 24 -7.05 -1.54 1.21
CA VAL A 24 -7.15 -2.96 1.54
C VAL A 24 -8.59 -3.42 1.40
N GLU A 25 -8.77 -4.60 0.84
CA GLU A 25 -10.01 -5.36 0.93
C GLU A 25 -9.73 -6.56 1.83
N SER A 26 -10.52 -6.73 2.90
CA SER A 26 -10.31 -7.80 3.86
C SER A 26 -11.62 -8.47 4.19
N GLU A 27 -11.61 -9.80 4.18
CA GLU A 27 -12.73 -10.62 4.62
C GLU A 27 -12.25 -11.62 5.67
N LYS A 28 -12.93 -11.62 6.83
CA LYS A 28 -12.61 -12.49 7.95
C LYS A 28 -12.65 -13.96 7.52
N GLY A 29 -11.56 -14.68 7.74
CA GLY A 29 -11.45 -16.09 7.36
C GLY A 29 -11.11 -16.34 5.89
N LYS A 30 -11.06 -15.29 5.04
CA LYS A 30 -10.58 -15.39 3.66
C LYS A 30 -9.26 -14.66 3.41
N GLY A 31 -8.88 -13.74 4.29
CA GLY A 31 -7.63 -13.01 4.24
C GLY A 31 -7.81 -11.56 3.77
N SER A 32 -6.74 -10.97 3.25
CA SER A 32 -6.71 -9.57 2.81
C SER A 32 -5.98 -9.44 1.49
N ILE A 33 -6.47 -8.54 0.64
CA ILE A 33 -5.81 -8.10 -0.60
C ILE A 33 -5.42 -6.64 -0.42
N PHE A 34 -4.15 -6.33 -0.65
CA PHE A 34 -3.61 -4.98 -0.57
C PHE A 34 -3.40 -4.45 -1.98
N TYR A 35 -3.94 -3.27 -2.23
CA TYR A 35 -3.88 -2.61 -3.53
C TYR A 35 -3.12 -1.31 -3.41
N PHE A 36 -2.45 -0.94 -4.50
CA PHE A 36 -1.90 0.39 -4.65
C PHE A 36 -2.03 0.87 -6.10
N SER A 37 -1.95 2.18 -6.27
CA SER A 37 -1.88 2.83 -7.57
C SER A 37 -0.88 3.98 -7.50
N LEU A 38 -0.20 4.23 -8.61
CA LEU A 38 0.69 5.37 -8.81
C LEU A 38 0.19 6.14 -10.03
N PRO A 39 0.34 7.48 -10.06
CA PRO A 39 0.11 8.24 -11.28
C PRO A 39 1.04 7.72 -12.39
N GLN A 40 0.49 7.46 -13.57
CA GLN A 40 1.31 7.22 -14.75
C GLN A 40 1.96 8.55 -15.12
N GLY A 41 3.30 8.61 -15.13
CA GLY A 41 4.02 9.81 -15.54
C GLY A 41 3.56 10.28 -16.93
N LEU A 42 3.65 11.59 -17.18
CA LEU A 42 3.40 12.14 -18.52
C LEU A 42 4.28 11.39 -19.53
N VAL A 43 3.62 10.71 -20.47
CA VAL A 43 4.28 10.09 -21.61
C VAL A 43 4.80 11.25 -22.47
N HIS A 44 6.11 11.37 -22.59
CA HIS A 44 6.74 12.17 -23.64
C HIS A 44 6.57 11.46 -24.99
#